data_AF-A0A529PPN6-F1
#
_entry.id   AF-A0A529PPN6-F1
#
_cell.length_a   1.000
_cell.length_b   1.000
_cell.length_c   1.000
_cell.angle_alpha   90.00
_cell.angle_beta   90.00
_cell.angle_gamma   90.00
#
_symmetry.space_group_name_H-M   'P 1'
#
loop_
_entity.id
_entity.type
_entity.pdbx_description
1 polymer ?
#
loop_
_entity_poly.entity_id
_entity_poly.type
_entity_poly.pdbx_seq_one_letter_code
_entity_poly.pdbx_strand_id
1 'polypeptide(L)' 'MAEMSPLRRRMIEDMTIRNLSPATQRSYVHAVAKFSRYFGRSPDRLGLEDV' A
#
# COMPACT_ATOMS: atom_id res chain seq x y z
N MET A 1 -0.26 -19.77 1.39
CA MET A 1 0.14 -18.42 1.83
C MET A 1 -0.24 -17.47 0.71
N ALA A 2 -1.05 -16.44 0.97
CA ALA A 2 -1.39 -15.49 -0.08
C ALA A 2 -0.11 -14.79 -0.55
N GLU A 3 0.18 -14.86 -1.84
CA GLU A 3 1.36 -14.23 -2.43
C GLU A 3 1.27 -12.70 -2.25
N MET A 4 2.39 -12.06 -1.90
CA MET A 4 2.44 -10.61 -1.75
C MET A 4 2.24 -9.96 -3.13
N SER A 5 1.25 -9.08 -3.25
CA SER A 5 1.02 -8.38 -4.52
C SER A 5 2.25 -7.55 -4.94
N PRO A 6 2.53 -7.43 -6.25
CA PRO A 6 3.65 -6.63 -6.75
C PRO A 6 3.62 -5.18 -6.23
N LEU A 7 2.43 -4.56 -6.16
CA LEU A 7 2.26 -3.21 -5.62
C LEU A 7 2.67 -3.11 -4.15
N ARG A 8 2.30 -4.10 -3.32
CA ARG A 8 2.69 -4.12 -1.90
C ARG A 8 4.20 -4.27 -1.73
N ARG A 9 4.84 -5.10 -2.55
CA ARG A 9 6.30 -5.28 -2.55
C ARG A 9 7.00 -3.96 -2.87
N ARG A 10 6.61 -3.31 -3.97
CA ARG A 10 7.18 -2.01 -4.39
C ARG A 10 7.01 -0.94 -3.32
N MET A 11 5.83 -0.84 -2.68
CA MET A 11 5.63 0.10 -1.57
C MET A 11 6.64 -0.12 -0.43
N ILE A 12 6.89 -1.38 -0.05
CA ILE A 12 7.84 -1.71 1.02
C ILE A 12 9.27 -1.38 0.61
N GLU A 13 9.65 -1.70 -0.62
CA GLU A 13 10.97 -1.38 -1.18
C GLU A 13 11.22 0.14 -1.19
N ASP A 14 10.28 0.92 -1.72
CA ASP A 14 10.38 2.39 -1.79
C ASP A 14 10.51 3.01 -0.38
N MET A 15 9.75 2.51 0.59
CA MET A 15 9.83 2.97 1.97
C MET A 15 11.13 2.55 2.67
N THR A 16 11.67 1.39 2.31
CA THR A 16 12.95 0.90 2.83
C THR A 16 14.11 1.75 2.31
N ILE A 17 14.12 2.09 1.01
CA ILE A 17 15.10 3.01 0.41
C ILE A 17 15.07 4.38 1.12
N ARG A 18 13.89 4.82 1.56
CA ARG A 18 13.68 6.08 2.31
C ARG A 18 13.96 5.96 3.82
N ASN A 19 14.47 4.82 4.30
CA ASN A 19 14.72 4.55 5.73
C ASN A 19 13.49 4.73 6.64
N LEU A 20 12.27 4.49 6.13
CA LEU A 20 11.08 4.51 6.98
C LEU A 20 11.07 3.29 7.90
N SER A 21 10.73 3.53 9.17
CA SER A 21 10.70 2.47 10.18
C SER A 21 9.75 1.32 9.78
N PRO A 22 10.01 0.07 10.22
CA PRO A 22 9.10 -1.04 9.97
C PRO A 22 7.67 -0.77 10.48
N ALA A 23 7.51 0.03 11.54
CA ALA A 23 6.20 0.43 12.03
C ALA A 23 5.48 1.36 11.04
N THR A 24 6.18 2.35 10.50
CA THR A 24 5.67 3.25 9.46
C THR A 24 5.27 2.48 8.20
N GLN A 25 6.12 1.54 7.76
CA GLN A 25 5.83 0.70 6.59
C GLN A 25 4.54 -0.10 6.76
N ARG A 26 4.37 -0.75 7.92
CA ARG A 26 3.14 -1.50 8.23
C ARG A 26 1.91 -0.60 8.25
N SER A 27 2.01 0.57 8.87
CA SER A 27 0.90 1.53 8.95
C SER A 27 0.47 2.03 7.57
N TYR A 28 1.42 2.36 6.69
CA TYR A 28 1.11 2.86 5.34
C TYR A 28 0.52 1.77 4.45
N VAL A 29 1.08 0.56 4.48
CA VAL A 29 0.51 -0.59 3.78
C VAL A 29 -0.91 -0.89 4.28
N HIS A 30 -1.15 -0.78 5.58
CA HIS A 30 -2.49 -0.97 6.16
C HIS A 30 -3.47 0.12 5.71
N ALA A 31 -3.05 1.38 5.67
CA ALA A 31 -3.87 2.49 5.20
C ALA A 31 -4.30 2.30 3.73
N VAL A 32 -3.37 1.93 2.84
CA VAL A 32 -3.68 1.66 1.42
C VAL A 32 -4.61 0.46 1.27
N ALA A 33 -4.42 -0.60 2.07
CA ALA A 33 -5.33 -1.75 2.07
C ALA A 33 -6.75 -1.36 2.52
N LYS A 34 -6.89 -0.48 3.52
CA LYS A 34 -8.19 0.03 3.97
C LYS A 34 -8.85 0.90 2.90
N PHE A 35 -8.09 1.76 2.24
CA PHE A 35 -8.55 2.60 1.13
C PHE A 35 -9.07 1.76 -0.04
N SER A 36 -8.29 0.77 -0.48
CA SER A 36 -8.71 -0.19 -1.52
C SER A 36 -9.99 -0.94 -1.14
N ARG A 37 -10.11 -1.38 0.13
CA ARG A 37 -11.32 -2.05 0.62
C ARG A 37 -12.56 -1.15 0.62
N TYR A 38 -12.40 0.13 0.92
CA TYR A 38 -13.52 1.09 0.89
C TYR A 38 -14.11 1.22 -0.52
N PHE A 39 -13.26 1.28 -1.55
CA PHE A 39 -13.69 1.39 -2.94
C PHE A 39 -14.01 0.06 -3.63
N GLY A 40 -13.66 -1.08 -3.01
CA GLY A 40 -13.77 -2.40 -3.64
C GLY A 40 -12.91 -2.56 -4.91
N ARG A 41 -11.91 -1.70 -5.09
CA ARG A 41 -11.03 -1.63 -6.27
C ARG A 41 -9.57 -1.75 -5.83
N SER A 42 -8.74 -2.29 -6.72
CA SER A 42 -7.29 -2.34 -6.49
C SER A 42 -6.71 -0.92 -6.39
N PRO A 43 -5.74 -0.64 -5.50
CA PRO A 43 -5.28 0.73 -5.27
C PRO A 43 -4.54 1.36 -6.46
N ASP A 44 -4.05 0.55 -7.41
CA ASP A 44 -3.52 1.02 -8.71
C ASP A 44 -4.59 1.54 -9.66
N ARG A 45 -5.88 1.36 -9.33
CA ARG A 45 -7.03 1.86 -10.10
C ARG A 45 -7.74 3.03 -9.40
N LEU A 46 -7.15 3.58 -8.34
CA LEU A 46 -7.69 4.70 -7.59
C LEU A 46 -6.87 5.95 -7.88
N GLY A 47 -7.56 7.04 -8.19
CA GLY A 47 -6.98 8.28 -8.70
C GLY A 47 -7.17 9.47 -7.77
N LEU A 48 -6.96 10.67 -8.31
CA LEU A 48 -7.19 11.92 -7.59
C LEU A 48 -8.67 12.17 -7.33
N GLU A 49 -9.55 11.65 -8.18
CA GLU A 49 -11.01 11.74 -8.04
C GLU A 49 -11.57 10.92 -6.86
N ASP A 50 -10.78 10.01 -6.29
CA ASP A 50 -11.17 9.13 -5.19
C ASP A 50 -10.71 9.66 -3.80
N VAL A 51 -10.20 10.90 -3.73
CA VAL A 51 -9.64 11.55 -2.53
C VAL A 51 -10.33 12.89 -2.28
#